data_AF-A0A554KRM9-F1
#
_entry.id   AF-A0A554KRM9-F1
#
_cell.length_a   1.000
_cell.length_b   1.000
_cell.length_c   1.000
_cell.angle_alpha   90.00
_cell.angle_beta   90.00
_cell.angle_gamma   90.00
#
_symmetry.space_group_name_H-M   'P 1'
#
loop_
_entity.id
_entity.type
_entity.pdbx_description
1 polymer ?
#
loop_
_entity_poly.entity_id
_entity_poly.type
_entity_poly.pdbx_seq_one_letter_code
_entity_poly.pdbx_strand_id
1 'polypeptide(L)'
;MKSDAIKVVGGVLIIFMVIAGLIIGIKQAADSRRNVKDVPLSEIRVVDYRNGVYYFDSTEANFANALSKFISEHPELEFISAVADGTGDEGKDIGYFVVFKNQKLTPESPR
;
A
#
# COMPACT_ATOMS: atom_id res chain seq x y z
N MET A 1 -10.72 32.20 46.55
CA MET A 1 -11.21 30.86 46.15
C MET A 1 -11.80 30.76 44.73
N LYS A 2 -11.69 31.76 43.84
CA LYS A 2 -12.19 31.67 42.44
C LYS A 2 -11.12 31.37 41.37
N SER A 3 -9.83 31.53 41.68
CA SER A 3 -8.73 31.40 40.71
C SER A 3 -8.38 29.95 40.37
N ASP A 4 -8.45 29.04 41.35
CA ASP A 4 -7.99 27.66 41.18
C ASP A 4 -8.97 26.80 40.38
N ALA A 5 -10.28 27.05 40.53
CA ALA A 5 -11.32 26.36 39.77
C ALA A 5 -11.23 26.66 38.26
N ILE A 6 -10.87 27.88 37.86
CA ILE A 6 -10.75 28.28 36.45
C ILE A 6 -9.54 27.61 35.78
N LYS A 7 -8.42 27.48 36.50
CA LYS A 7 -7.22 26.77 36.02
C LYS A 7 -7.45 25.27 35.87
N VAL A 8 -8.17 24.66 36.81
CA VAL A 8 -8.52 23.24 36.75
C VAL A 8 -9.48 22.97 35.58
N VAL A 9 -10.51 23.80 35.39
CA VAL A 9 -11.46 23.66 34.28
C VAL A 9 -10.79 23.87 32.92
N GLY A 10 -9.90 24.86 32.81
CA GLY A 10 -9.11 25.11 31.59
C GLY A 10 -8.15 23.97 31.25
N GLY A 11 -7.45 23.43 32.26
CA GLY A 11 -6.55 22.28 32.08
C GLY A 11 -7.27 21.01 31.66
N VAL A 12 -8.44 20.74 32.24
CA VAL A 12 -9.30 19.61 31.86
C VAL A 12 -9.77 19.74 30.41
N LEU A 13 -10.20 20.93 29.98
CA LEU A 13 -10.65 21.17 28.60
C LEU A 13 -9.55 20.91 27.57
N ILE A 14 -8.31 21.33 27.85
CA ILE A 14 -7.16 21.10 26.97
C ILE A 14 -6.86 19.60 26.84
N ILE A 15 -6.90 18.85 27.95
CA ILE A 15 -6.67 17.40 27.95
C ILE A 15 -7.73 16.69 27.08
N PHE A 16 -9.01 17.09 27.19
CA PHE A 16 -10.07 16.54 26.35
C PHE A 16 -9.85 16.84 24.86
N MET A 17 -9.38 18.04 24.50
CA MET A 17 -9.08 18.39 23.11
C MET A 17 -7.90 17.58 22.55
N VAL A 18 -6.85 17.36 23.33
CA VAL A 18 -5.70 16.53 22.92
C VAL A 18 -6.13 15.08 22.69
N ILE A 19 -6.94 14.51 23.59
CA ILE A 19 -7.46 13.15 23.45
C ILE A 19 -8.39 13.04 22.23
N ALA A 20 -9.27 14.00 22.01
CA ALA A 20 -10.15 14.02 20.83
C ALA A 20 -9.35 14.11 19.52
N GLY A 21 -8.31 14.95 19.47
CA GLY A 21 -7.39 15.04 18.33
C GLY A 21 -6.66 13.72 18.06
N LEU A 22 -6.20 13.03 19.11
CA LEU A 22 -5.55 11.72 18.99
C LEU A 22 -6.51 10.68 18.41
N ILE A 23 -7.76 10.65 18.87
CA ILE A 23 -8.80 9.72 18.39
C ILE A 23 -9.13 9.96 16.90
N ILE A 24 -9.23 11.23 16.49
CA ILE A 24 -9.49 11.58 15.08
C ILE A 24 -8.30 11.19 14.20
N GLY A 25 -7.06 11.44 14.65
CA GLY A 25 -5.84 11.02 13.94
C GLY A 25 -5.73 9.51 13.79
N ILE A 26 -6.10 8.73 14.82
CA ILE A 26 -6.12 7.26 14.76
C ILE A 26 -7.18 6.76 13.77
N LYS A 27 -8.36 7.40 13.71
CA LYS A 27 -9.39 7.06 12.72
C LYS A 27 -8.95 7.39 11.29
N GLN A 28 -8.31 8.52 11.06
CA GLN A 28 -7.83 8.92 9.74
C GLN A 28 -6.68 8.02 9.25
N ALA A 29 -5.78 7.60 10.14
CA ALA A 29 -4.74 6.60 9.84
C ALA A 29 -5.30 5.18 9.58
N ALA A 30 -6.48 4.86 10.14
CA ALA A 30 -7.19 3.61 9.86
C ALA A 30 -7.93 3.65 8.50
N ASP A 31 -8.52 4.80 8.14
CA ASP A 31 -9.21 4.98 6.85
C ASP A 31 -8.24 5.06 5.67
N SER A 32 -7.01 5.57 5.83
CA SER A 32 -5.98 5.51 4.78
C SER A 32 -5.52 4.08 4.42
N ARG A 33 -5.93 3.05 5.17
CA ARG A 33 -5.74 1.64 4.78
C ARG A 33 -6.91 1.06 3.97
N ARG A 34 -7.98 1.82 3.75
CA ARG A 34 -9.06 1.45 2.83
C ARG A 34 -8.70 1.89 1.42
N ASN A 35 -7.85 1.14 0.73
CA ASN A 35 -7.95 1.11 -0.73
C ASN A 35 -7.47 -0.18 -1.43
N VAL A 36 -7.28 -1.28 -0.69
CA VAL A 36 -6.84 -2.56 -1.28
C VAL A 36 -8.02 -3.52 -1.55
N LYS A 37 -9.21 -3.27 -0.97
CA LYS A 37 -10.26 -4.31 -0.86
C LYS A 37 -11.37 -4.27 -1.91
N ASP A 38 -11.57 -3.18 -2.63
CA ASP A 38 -12.79 -3.00 -3.43
C ASP A 38 -12.59 -3.16 -4.94
N VAL A 39 -11.39 -3.50 -5.41
CA VAL A 39 -11.21 -3.98 -6.80
C VAL A 39 -11.39 -5.49 -6.78
N PRO A 40 -12.42 -6.06 -7.42
CA PRO A 40 -12.48 -7.50 -7.65
C PRO A 40 -11.30 -7.90 -8.55
N LEU A 41 -10.19 -8.29 -7.91
CA LEU A 41 -8.95 -8.76 -8.57
C LEU A 41 -9.16 -10.04 -9.39
N SER A 42 -10.37 -10.61 -9.39
CA SER A 42 -10.77 -11.72 -10.28
C SER A 42 -10.73 -11.36 -11.76
N GLU A 43 -10.54 -10.08 -12.11
CA GLU A 43 -10.46 -9.62 -13.50
C GLU A 43 -9.05 -9.21 -13.95
N ILE A 44 -8.07 -9.12 -13.05
CA ILE A 44 -6.70 -8.72 -13.41
C ILE A 44 -5.87 -9.96 -13.73
N ARG A 45 -5.40 -10.04 -14.96
CA ARG A 45 -4.56 -11.11 -15.48
C ARG A 45 -3.09 -10.74 -15.36
N VAL A 46 -2.38 -11.47 -14.52
CA VAL A 46 -0.92 -11.43 -14.47
C VAL A 46 -0.36 -12.51 -15.40
N VAL A 47 0.51 -12.12 -16.33
CA VAL A 47 1.18 -13.04 -17.26
C VAL A 47 2.65 -13.17 -16.87
N ASP A 48 3.11 -14.38 -16.60
CA ASP A 48 4.52 -14.69 -16.34
C ASP A 48 5.28 -14.86 -17.67
N TYR A 49 6.15 -13.89 -17.99
CA TYR A 49 7.07 -13.92 -19.15
C TYR A 49 8.39 -14.64 -18.83
N ARG A 50 8.51 -15.23 -17.64
CA ARG A 50 9.70 -15.89 -17.08
C ARG A 50 10.84 -14.91 -16.81
N ASN A 51 11.93 -15.44 -16.24
CA ASN A 51 13.13 -14.67 -15.88
C ASN A 51 12.84 -13.44 -14.98
N GLY A 52 11.79 -13.54 -14.16
CA GLY A 52 11.38 -12.47 -13.26
C GLY A 52 10.57 -11.36 -13.93
N VAL A 53 10.17 -11.49 -15.20
CA VAL A 53 9.35 -10.50 -15.89
C VAL A 53 7.89 -10.94 -15.87
N TYR A 54 7.03 -10.04 -15.41
CA TYR A 54 5.57 -10.25 -15.34
C TYR A 54 4.87 -9.09 -16.03
N TYR A 55 3.74 -9.36 -16.66
CA TYR A 55 2.88 -8.33 -17.24
C TYR A 55 1.57 -8.27 -16.47
N PHE A 56 1.17 -7.06 -16.09
CA PHE A 56 -0.09 -6.77 -15.42
C PHE A 56 -0.99 -6.01 -16.40
N ASP A 57 -2.11 -6.59 -16.80
CA ASP A 57 -3.10 -5.99 -17.73
C ASP A 57 -4.05 -5.00 -17.02
N SER A 58 -3.48 -4.16 -16.16
CA SER A 58 -4.24 -3.19 -15.38
C SER A 58 -3.50 -1.86 -15.33
N THR A 59 -4.27 -0.79 -15.15
CA THR A 59 -3.75 0.59 -15.12
C THR A 59 -4.06 1.27 -13.80
N GLU A 60 -3.38 2.39 -13.54
CA GLU A 60 -3.68 3.31 -12.42
C GLU A 60 -3.80 2.59 -11.06
N ALA A 61 -4.89 2.84 -10.32
CA ALA A 61 -5.13 2.25 -9.01
C ALA A 61 -5.30 0.71 -9.06
N ASN A 62 -5.81 0.17 -10.18
CA ASN A 62 -5.97 -1.27 -10.35
C ASN A 62 -4.60 -1.95 -10.43
N PHE A 63 -3.65 -1.35 -11.14
CA PHE A 63 -2.26 -1.81 -11.16
C PHE A 63 -1.63 -1.83 -9.76
N ALA A 64 -1.75 -0.72 -9.02
CA ALA A 64 -1.19 -0.63 -7.68
C ALA A 64 -1.76 -1.70 -6.72
N ASN A 65 -3.07 -1.95 -6.80
CA ASN A 65 -3.74 -2.97 -6.01
C ASN A 65 -3.34 -4.39 -6.42
N ALA A 66 -3.25 -4.66 -7.72
CA ALA A 66 -2.77 -5.94 -8.25
C ALA A 66 -1.34 -6.23 -7.83
N LEU A 67 -0.45 -5.24 -7.98
CA LEU A 67 0.96 -5.35 -7.60
C LEU A 67 1.12 -5.59 -6.09
N SER A 68 0.39 -4.84 -5.27
CA SER A 68 0.42 -5.02 -3.81
C SER A 68 -0.03 -6.42 -3.40
N LYS A 69 -1.09 -6.96 -4.03
CA LYS A 69 -1.55 -8.32 -3.76
C LYS A 69 -0.53 -9.35 -4.24
N PHE A 70 -0.02 -9.20 -5.46
CA PHE A 70 0.97 -10.12 -6.03
C PHE A 70 2.22 -10.24 -5.15
N ILE A 71 2.77 -9.11 -4.68
CA ILE A 71 3.90 -9.11 -3.73
C ILE A 71 3.55 -9.85 -2.43
N SER A 72 2.33 -9.69 -1.92
CA SER A 72 1.91 -10.38 -0.70
C SER A 72 1.72 -11.90 -0.86
N GLU A 73 1.38 -12.35 -2.08
CA GLU A 73 1.20 -13.76 -2.42
C GLU A 73 2.52 -14.45 -2.82
N HIS A 74 3.54 -13.66 -3.17
CA HIS A 74 4.86 -14.12 -3.61
C HIS A 74 6.00 -13.54 -2.73
N PRO A 75 6.09 -13.91 -1.44
CA PRO A 75 7.11 -13.38 -0.54
C PRO A 75 8.55 -13.73 -0.95
N GLU A 76 8.73 -14.74 -1.82
CA GLU A 76 10.00 -15.11 -2.42
C GLU A 76 10.49 -14.12 -3.49
N LEU A 77 9.65 -13.19 -3.94
CA LEU A 77 9.98 -12.22 -4.98
C LEU A 77 10.28 -10.84 -4.39
N GLU A 78 11.39 -10.24 -4.84
CA GLU A 78 11.78 -8.86 -4.57
C GLU A 78 11.42 -8.00 -5.78
N PHE A 79 10.58 -6.98 -5.58
CA PHE A 79 10.25 -6.00 -6.64
C PHE A 79 11.50 -5.20 -7.02
N ILE A 80 11.79 -5.11 -8.32
CA ILE A 80 12.95 -4.38 -8.85
C ILE A 80 12.52 -3.11 -9.57
N SER A 81 11.60 -3.22 -10.53
CA SER A 81 11.14 -2.09 -11.33
C SER A 81 9.82 -2.39 -12.03
N ALA A 82 9.15 -1.34 -12.48
CA ALA A 82 8.00 -1.44 -13.38
C ALA A 82 8.12 -0.39 -14.50
N VAL A 83 7.61 -0.72 -15.68
CA VAL A 83 7.52 0.20 -16.81
C VAL A 83 6.16 0.02 -17.47
N ALA A 84 5.54 1.13 -17.85
CA ALA A 84 4.27 1.10 -18.57
C ALA A 84 4.49 0.59 -20.01
N ASP A 85 3.52 -0.13 -20.55
CA ASP A 85 3.71 -0.78 -21.85
C ASP A 85 3.64 0.19 -23.04
N GLY A 86 2.98 1.34 -22.89
CA GLY A 86 2.80 2.33 -23.96
C GLY A 86 2.12 1.77 -25.23
N THR A 87 1.35 0.68 -25.11
CA THR A 87 0.81 -0.05 -26.28
C THR A 87 -0.64 0.28 -26.64
N GLY A 88 -1.31 1.13 -25.86
CA GLY A 88 -2.68 1.57 -26.12
C GLY A 88 -2.80 2.70 -27.14
N ASP A 89 -4.04 3.01 -27.51
CA ASP A 89 -4.35 4.09 -28.46
C ASP A 89 -3.80 5.43 -27.98
N GLU A 90 -3.20 6.20 -28.90
CA GLU A 90 -2.57 7.50 -28.61
C GLU A 90 -1.42 7.44 -27.59
N GLY A 91 -0.80 6.26 -27.40
CA GLY A 91 0.28 6.07 -26.43
C GLY A 91 -0.21 5.90 -25.00
N LYS A 92 -1.48 5.56 -24.81
CA LYS A 92 -2.03 5.18 -23.51
C LYS A 92 -1.41 3.86 -23.04
N ASP A 93 -1.27 3.72 -21.74
CA ASP A 93 -0.86 2.46 -21.13
C ASP A 93 -2.08 1.56 -20.97
N ILE A 94 -1.94 0.28 -21.32
CA ILE A 94 -2.98 -0.75 -21.07
C ILE A 94 -2.49 -1.80 -20.06
N GLY A 95 -1.25 -1.67 -19.61
CA GLY A 95 -0.65 -2.51 -18.60
C GLY A 95 0.80 -2.11 -18.29
N TYR A 96 1.42 -2.92 -17.43
CA TYR A 96 2.79 -2.69 -16.97
C TYR A 96 3.61 -3.97 -17.06
N PHE A 97 4.85 -3.84 -17.54
CA PHE A 97 5.88 -4.84 -17.33
C PHE A 97 6.54 -4.59 -15.97
N VAL A 98 6.62 -5.63 -15.15
CA VAL A 98 7.18 -5.59 -13.81
C VAL A 98 8.29 -6.62 -13.70
N VAL A 99 9.42 -6.21 -13.15
CA VAL A 99 10.59 -7.05 -12.93
C VAL A 99 10.71 -7.39 -11.45
N PHE A 100 10.82 -8.68 -11.16
CA PHE A 100 11.09 -9.24 -9.85
C PHE A 100 12.39 -10.04 -9.86
N LYS A 101 13.07 -10.06 -8.72
CA LYS A 101 14.20 -10.94 -8.46
C LYS A 101 13.80 -11.98 -7.42
N ASN A 102 14.18 -13.23 -7.64
CA ASN A 102 13.97 -14.26 -6.63
C ASN A 102 14.93 -14.02 -5.46
N GLN A 103 14.39 -13.86 -4.27
CA GLN A 103 15.15 -13.86 -3.03
C GLN A 103 15.66 -15.28 -2.83
N LYS A 104 16.90 -15.56 -3.25
CA LYS A 104 17.56 -16.78 -2.79
C LYS A 104 17.53 -16.73 -1.27
N LEU A 105 16.77 -17.64 -0.64
CA LEU A 105 16.94 -17.99 0.75
C LEU A 105 18.42 -18.29 0.92
N THR A 106 19.16 -17.38 1.54
CA THR A 106 20.56 -17.63 1.89
C THR A 106 20.59 -18.96 2.62
N PRO A 107 21.31 -19.99 2.12
CA PRO A 107 21.52 -21.18 2.92
C PRO A 107 22.22 -20.71 4.20
N GLU A 108 21.62 -20.98 5.35
CA GLU A 108 22.23 -20.66 6.65
C GLU A 108 23.68 -21.15 6.63
N SER A 109 24.60 -20.23 6.92
CA SER A 109 26.03 -20.52 7.03
C SER A 109 26.22 -21.75 7.94
N PRO A 110 26.96 -22.79 7.51
CA PRO A 110 27.35 -23.86 8.44
C PRO A 110 28.13 -23.22 9.58
N ARG A 111 27.73 -23.53 10.82
CA ARG A 111 28.48 -23.17 12.02
C ARG A 111 29.71 -24.04 12.17
#